data_AF-A0A420Q6N3-F1
#
_entry.id   AF-A0A420Q6N3-F1
#
_cell.length_a   1.000
_cell.length_b   1.000
_cell.length_c   1.000
_cell.angle_alpha   90.00
_cell.angle_beta   90.00
_cell.angle_gamma   90.00
#
_symmetry.space_group_name_H-M   'P 1'
#
loop_
_entity.id
_entity.type
_entity.pdbx_description
1 polymer ?
#
loop_
_entity_poly.entity_id
_entity_poly.type
_entity_poly.pdbx_seq_one_letter_code
_entity_poly.pdbx_strand_id
1 'polypeptide(L)'
;MITPTDRASVVKNQLAATNGWTFVQAPEIDVATYKRLSKAVMSCYTGTCDGPKVRAFYASYVENADSVIDSDFVRMLNKWVALFETLKKRTTDVQTYSKQVQARLRTVASKVNSAKANICKNNACKGSTPANAFKKYIIKAFRVTQYLPQAAEGLKKLTGTFNLISNHAGAAKTAATTINQILSVKWARNSELSKTASGRKVRDGLISIQRSFRNDLKGPLDNLIKANKAVEDILIQLPLQKKRLEFSSGSVSYSRWTNARMPVPCKKEDTKFYSIGGFPATYTYQQVQACEFGPTKVPFIKNVIPYMKYRFV
;
A
#
# COMPACT_ATOMS: atom_id res chain seq x y z
N MET A 1 -31.32 -10.22 32.42
CA MET A 1 -30.88 -11.51 31.86
C MET A 1 -29.95 -11.21 30.68
N ILE A 2 -28.68 -11.61 30.74
CA ILE A 2 -27.77 -11.50 29.58
C ILE A 2 -28.03 -12.74 28.72
N THR A 3 -28.66 -12.58 27.56
CA THR A 3 -28.86 -13.68 26.62
C THR A 3 -27.49 -14.22 26.19
N PRO A 4 -27.15 -15.49 26.48
CA PRO A 4 -25.88 -16.06 26.06
C PRO A 4 -25.76 -15.98 24.54
N THR A 5 -24.79 -15.22 24.04
CA THR A 5 -24.55 -15.08 22.60
C THR A 5 -23.64 -16.22 22.16
N ASP A 6 -24.11 -17.04 21.21
CA ASP A 6 -23.31 -18.11 20.62
C ASP A 6 -22.28 -17.56 19.62
N ARG A 7 -21.31 -18.41 19.25
CA ARG A 7 -20.21 -18.04 18.34
C ARG A 7 -20.73 -17.53 16.98
N ALA A 8 -21.70 -18.21 16.38
CA ALA A 8 -22.18 -17.87 15.05
C ALA A 8 -22.87 -16.51 15.05
N SER A 9 -23.67 -16.24 16.08
CA SER A 9 -24.31 -14.93 16.29
C SER A 9 -23.27 -13.81 16.45
N VAL A 10 -22.22 -14.01 17.23
CA VAL A 10 -21.15 -13.00 17.41
C VAL A 10 -20.38 -12.77 16.11
N VAL A 11 -19.99 -13.83 15.40
CA VAL A 11 -19.29 -13.71 14.11
C VAL A 11 -20.16 -12.97 13.08
N LYS A 12 -21.44 -13.34 12.97
CA LYS A 12 -22.36 -12.73 12.01
C LYS A 12 -22.67 -11.26 12.32
N ASN A 13 -22.82 -10.90 13.60
CA ASN A 13 -23.30 -9.57 13.97
C ASN A 13 -22.18 -8.57 14.26
N GLN A 14 -21.00 -9.04 14.69
CA GLN A 14 -19.91 -8.17 15.16
C GLN A 14 -18.63 -8.27 14.32
N LEU A 15 -18.44 -9.38 13.58
CA LEU A 15 -17.27 -9.60 12.72
C LEU A 15 -17.64 -9.68 11.24
N ALA A 16 -18.84 -9.24 10.86
CA ALA A 16 -19.24 -9.16 9.46
C ALA A 16 -18.65 -7.93 8.78
N ALA A 17 -18.34 -8.08 7.50
CA ALA A 17 -17.86 -7.01 6.63
C ALA A 17 -18.96 -5.96 6.39
N THR A 18 -19.13 -5.05 7.34
CA THR A 18 -20.09 -3.95 7.30
C THR A 18 -19.35 -2.62 7.13
N ASN A 19 -19.97 -1.63 6.47
CA ASN A 19 -19.40 -0.29 6.28
C ASN A 19 -17.99 -0.27 5.62
N GLY A 20 -17.73 -1.22 4.73
CA GLY A 20 -16.47 -1.35 4.00
C GLY A 20 -15.29 -1.90 4.79
N TRP A 21 -15.50 -2.33 6.05
CA TRP A 21 -14.47 -2.98 6.86
C TRP A 21 -14.26 -4.44 6.44
N THR A 22 -13.00 -4.82 6.29
CA THR A 22 -12.58 -6.22 6.16
C THR A 22 -12.01 -6.68 7.49
N PHE A 23 -12.44 -7.83 7.99
CA PHE A 23 -12.00 -8.40 9.26
C PHE A 23 -11.08 -9.59 9.03
N VAL A 24 -9.98 -9.63 9.78
CA VAL A 24 -9.03 -10.74 9.84
C VAL A 24 -9.07 -11.28 11.25
N GLN A 25 -9.50 -12.53 11.42
CA GLN A 25 -9.65 -13.17 12.71
C GLN A 25 -8.36 -13.88 13.10
N ALA A 26 -7.94 -13.67 14.36
CA ALA A 26 -6.86 -14.43 14.97
C ALA A 26 -7.41 -15.75 15.53
N PRO A 27 -6.52 -16.68 15.94
CA PRO A 27 -6.92 -17.87 16.66
C PRO A 27 -7.78 -17.53 17.86
N GLU A 28 -8.77 -18.37 18.11
CA GLU A 28 -9.69 -18.16 19.22
C GLU A 28 -8.99 -18.48 20.56
N ILE A 29 -9.18 -17.62 21.55
CA ILE A 29 -8.78 -17.88 22.92
C ILE A 29 -9.90 -18.69 23.58
N ASP A 30 -9.79 -20.00 23.46
CA ASP A 30 -10.69 -20.98 24.02
C ASP A 30 -10.15 -21.57 25.34
N VAL A 31 -10.93 -22.46 25.96
CA VAL A 31 -10.54 -23.12 27.21
C VAL A 31 -9.20 -23.88 27.08
N ALA A 32 -8.93 -24.49 25.93
CA ALA A 32 -7.67 -25.20 25.69
C ALA A 32 -6.48 -24.22 25.67
N THR A 33 -6.66 -23.07 25.02
CA THR A 33 -5.67 -21.98 24.98
C THR A 33 -5.46 -21.36 26.35
N TYR A 34 -6.51 -21.11 27.13
CA TYR A 34 -6.39 -20.68 28.53
C TYR A 34 -5.63 -21.70 29.39
N LYS A 35 -5.89 -23.00 29.23
CA LYS A 35 -5.15 -24.05 29.94
C LYS A 35 -3.66 -24.03 29.59
N ARG A 36 -3.32 -23.86 28.31
CA ARG A 36 -1.92 -23.74 27.85
C ARG A 36 -1.24 -22.49 28.41
N LEU A 37 -1.92 -21.33 28.34
CA LEU A 37 -1.42 -20.09 28.92
C LEU A 37 -1.19 -20.24 30.42
N SER A 38 -2.19 -20.72 31.15
CA SER A 38 -2.10 -20.96 32.61
C SER A 38 -0.88 -21.80 32.94
N LYS A 39 -0.71 -22.97 32.29
CA LYS A 39 0.48 -23.83 32.48
C LYS A 39 1.80 -23.10 32.24
N ALA A 40 1.86 -22.21 31.24
CA ALA A 40 3.06 -21.45 30.93
C ALA A 40 3.37 -20.37 31.98
N VAL A 41 2.34 -19.73 32.56
CA VAL A 41 2.50 -18.63 33.53
C VAL A 41 2.42 -19.06 35.00
N MET A 42 2.04 -20.31 35.30
CA MET A 42 1.83 -20.78 36.68
C MET A 42 3.03 -20.47 37.59
N SER A 43 4.25 -20.69 37.10
CA SER A 43 5.46 -20.48 37.89
C SER A 43 5.75 -19.00 38.17
N CYS A 44 5.18 -18.08 37.37
CA CYS A 44 5.28 -16.64 37.59
C CYS A 44 4.44 -16.20 38.80
N TYR A 45 3.32 -16.88 39.09
CA TYR A 45 2.52 -16.63 40.29
C TYR A 45 3.18 -17.13 41.58
N THR A 46 4.13 -18.07 41.47
CA THR A 46 4.88 -18.61 42.61
C THR A 46 6.25 -17.95 42.79
N GLY A 47 6.52 -16.83 42.09
CA GLY A 47 7.76 -16.05 42.22
C GLY A 47 8.95 -16.51 41.35
N THR A 48 8.80 -17.61 40.61
CA THR A 48 9.85 -18.18 39.74
C THR A 48 9.38 -18.19 38.29
N CYS A 49 9.33 -17.02 37.66
CA CYS A 49 8.76 -16.90 36.31
C CYS A 49 9.66 -17.53 35.23
N ASP A 50 9.14 -18.54 34.55
CA ASP A 50 9.83 -19.22 33.44
C ASP A 50 9.60 -18.43 32.14
N GLY A 51 10.40 -17.37 31.95
CA GLY A 51 10.35 -16.52 30.76
C GLY A 51 10.41 -17.29 29.43
N PRO A 52 11.29 -18.30 29.27
CA PRO A 52 11.29 -19.18 28.10
C PRO A 52 9.94 -19.87 27.82
N LYS A 53 9.28 -20.47 28.82
CA LYS A 53 7.96 -21.09 28.63
C LYS A 53 6.87 -20.10 28.22
N VAL A 54 6.87 -18.92 28.84
CA VAL A 54 5.93 -17.85 28.49
C VAL A 54 6.15 -17.40 27.04
N ARG A 55 7.40 -17.17 26.64
CA ARG A 55 7.74 -16.82 25.25
C ARG A 55 7.33 -17.91 24.26
N ALA A 56 7.56 -19.18 24.58
CA ALA A 56 7.19 -20.31 23.72
C ALA A 56 5.67 -20.39 23.51
N PHE A 57 4.87 -20.13 24.55
CA PHE A 57 3.42 -20.04 24.41
C PHE A 57 3.01 -18.96 23.41
N TYR A 58 3.51 -17.73 23.56
CA TYR A 58 3.17 -16.63 22.66
C TYR A 58 3.66 -16.87 21.24
N ALA A 59 4.87 -17.40 21.05
CA ALA A 59 5.38 -17.77 19.73
C ALA A 59 4.46 -18.79 19.05
N SER A 60 4.10 -19.87 19.75
CA SER A 60 3.16 -20.88 19.22
C SER A 60 1.77 -20.30 18.95
N TYR A 61 1.28 -19.40 19.79
CA TYR A 61 -0.01 -18.75 19.57
C TYR A 61 -0.01 -17.87 18.31
N VAL A 62 1.10 -17.16 18.06
CA VAL A 62 1.31 -16.35 16.84
C VAL A 62 1.49 -17.23 15.61
N GLU A 63 2.25 -18.33 15.70
CA GLU A 63 2.40 -19.29 14.60
C GLU A 63 1.04 -19.89 14.20
N ASN A 64 0.21 -20.27 15.17
CA ASN A 64 -1.14 -20.78 14.87
C ASN A 64 -2.08 -19.70 14.32
N ALA A 65 -1.66 -18.43 14.29
CA ALA A 65 -2.37 -17.36 13.61
C ALA A 65 -2.12 -17.36 12.10
N ASP A 66 -1.82 -18.51 11.49
CA ASP A 66 -1.70 -18.70 10.05
C ASP A 66 -2.87 -18.09 9.27
N SER A 67 -4.09 -18.08 9.81
CA SER A 67 -5.24 -17.38 9.20
C SER A 67 -5.05 -15.86 9.04
N VAL A 68 -4.19 -15.27 9.88
CA VAL A 68 -3.76 -13.87 9.84
C VAL A 68 -2.53 -13.72 8.94
N ILE A 69 -1.56 -14.63 9.03
CA ILE A 69 -0.31 -14.59 8.28
C ILE A 69 -0.56 -14.81 6.77
N ASP A 70 -1.48 -15.69 6.41
CA ASP A 70 -1.89 -15.94 5.02
C ASP A 70 -3.10 -15.11 4.57
N SER A 71 -3.53 -14.16 5.41
CA SER A 71 -4.68 -13.31 5.11
C SER A 71 -4.46 -12.46 3.87
N ASP A 72 -5.57 -12.09 3.22
CA ASP A 72 -5.56 -11.12 2.11
C ASP A 72 -4.90 -9.79 2.51
N PHE A 73 -4.95 -9.43 3.80
CA PHE A 73 -4.27 -8.25 4.33
C PHE A 73 -2.74 -8.39 4.23
N VAL A 74 -2.18 -9.49 4.72
CA VAL A 74 -0.72 -9.71 4.64
C VAL A 74 -0.28 -9.87 3.19
N ARG A 75 -1.06 -10.56 2.36
CA ARG A 75 -0.80 -10.65 0.92
C ARG A 75 -0.78 -9.27 0.24
N MET A 76 -1.71 -8.40 0.60
CA MET A 76 -1.73 -7.01 0.14
C MET A 76 -0.49 -6.25 0.61
N LEU A 77 -0.09 -6.38 1.87
CA LEU A 77 1.12 -5.73 2.39
C LEU A 77 2.39 -6.24 1.68
N ASN A 78 2.52 -7.55 1.46
CA ASN A 78 3.65 -8.12 0.71
C ASN A 78 3.70 -7.61 -0.73
N LYS A 79 2.53 -7.49 -1.39
CA LYS A 79 2.44 -6.86 -2.70
C LYS A 79 2.90 -5.40 -2.65
N TRP A 80 2.54 -4.65 -1.61
CA TRP A 80 2.99 -3.26 -1.45
C TRP A 80 4.49 -3.16 -1.21
N VAL A 81 5.08 -4.04 -0.39
CA VAL A 81 6.54 -4.10 -0.20
C VAL A 81 7.25 -4.30 -1.54
N ALA A 82 6.78 -5.23 -2.37
CA ALA A 82 7.32 -5.45 -3.71
C ALA A 82 7.14 -4.22 -4.63
N LEU A 83 6.00 -3.54 -4.55
CA LEU A 83 5.76 -2.29 -5.29
C LEU A 83 6.71 -1.17 -4.82
N PHE A 84 6.97 -1.03 -3.52
CA PHE A 84 7.89 -0.03 -2.97
C PHE A 84 9.34 -0.28 -3.39
N GLU A 85 9.80 -1.53 -3.40
CA GLU A 85 11.13 -1.86 -3.94
C GLU A 85 11.24 -1.56 -5.43
N THR A 86 10.20 -1.88 -6.20
CA THR A 86 10.14 -1.53 -7.63
C THR A 86 10.16 0.00 -7.81
N LEU A 87 9.40 0.73 -7.00
CA LEU A 87 9.29 2.18 -7.03
C LEU A 87 10.62 2.87 -6.70
N LYS A 88 11.36 2.32 -5.71
CA LYS A 88 12.72 2.76 -5.37
C LYS A 88 13.65 2.65 -6.58
N LYS A 89 13.65 1.49 -7.26
CA LYS A 89 14.43 1.28 -8.50
C LYS A 89 14.05 2.27 -9.61
N ARG A 90 12.75 2.49 -9.84
CA ARG A 90 12.28 3.44 -10.86
C ARG A 90 12.62 4.89 -10.55
N THR A 91 12.66 5.26 -9.27
CA THR A 91 13.09 6.61 -8.87
C THR A 91 14.57 6.83 -9.19
N THR A 92 15.41 5.80 -9.03
CA THR A 92 16.83 5.84 -9.47
C THR A 92 16.96 6.00 -10.99
N ASP A 93 16.11 5.33 -11.78
CA ASP A 93 16.05 5.51 -13.24
C ASP A 93 15.73 6.97 -13.60
N VAL A 94 14.69 7.55 -12.97
CA VAL A 94 14.30 8.96 -13.18
C VAL A 94 15.45 9.91 -12.85
N GLN A 95 16.12 9.72 -11.72
CA GLN A 95 17.29 10.54 -11.33
C GLN A 95 18.42 10.42 -12.36
N THR A 96 18.69 9.20 -12.85
CA THR A 96 19.75 8.93 -13.83
C THR A 96 19.46 9.61 -15.16
N TYR A 97 18.26 9.39 -15.71
CA TYR A 97 17.87 10.02 -16.97
C TYR A 97 17.73 11.54 -16.86
N SER A 98 17.30 12.05 -15.70
CA SER A 98 17.28 13.50 -15.45
C SER A 98 18.68 14.11 -15.54
N LYS A 99 19.69 13.49 -14.90
CA LYS A 99 21.10 13.91 -15.00
C LYS A 99 21.59 13.86 -16.46
N GLN A 100 21.25 12.81 -17.21
CA GLN A 100 21.61 12.69 -18.62
C GLN A 100 20.97 13.80 -19.47
N VAL A 101 19.68 14.07 -19.29
CA VAL A 101 18.98 15.17 -19.96
C VAL A 101 19.65 16.50 -19.63
N GLN A 102 19.96 16.77 -18.37
CA GLN A 102 20.63 18.01 -17.95
C GLN A 102 22.01 18.17 -18.62
N ALA A 103 22.82 17.12 -18.63
CA ALA A 103 24.14 17.14 -19.26
C ALA A 103 24.04 17.38 -20.78
N ARG A 104 23.17 16.63 -21.46
CA ARG A 104 22.97 16.73 -22.91
C ARG A 104 22.35 18.05 -23.32
N LEU A 105 21.47 18.61 -22.49
CA LEU A 105 20.88 19.91 -22.72
C LEU A 105 21.93 21.03 -22.67
N ARG A 106 22.88 20.98 -21.73
CA ARG A 106 24.03 21.91 -21.71
C ARG A 106 24.84 21.81 -23.01
N THR A 107 25.09 20.59 -23.49
CA THR A 107 25.76 20.36 -24.78
C THR A 107 24.97 20.97 -25.95
N VAL A 108 23.67 20.73 -26.04
CA VAL A 108 22.82 21.28 -27.11
C VAL A 108 22.77 22.81 -27.01
N ALA A 109 22.64 23.38 -25.82
CA ALA A 109 22.66 24.83 -25.62
C ALA A 109 23.98 25.45 -26.12
N SER A 110 25.11 24.84 -25.80
CA SER A 110 26.42 25.26 -26.33
C SER A 110 26.47 25.19 -27.85
N LYS A 111 26.02 24.08 -28.46
CA LYS A 111 25.99 23.92 -29.92
C LYS A 111 25.07 24.93 -30.61
N VAL A 112 23.92 25.24 -30.01
CA VAL A 112 22.98 26.28 -30.51
C VAL A 112 23.63 27.66 -30.44
N ASN A 113 24.31 27.99 -29.35
CA ASN A 113 25.04 29.26 -29.21
C ASN A 113 26.16 29.39 -30.24
N SER A 114 26.97 28.34 -30.42
CA SER A 114 28.02 28.30 -31.45
C SER A 114 27.45 28.42 -32.85
N ALA A 115 26.37 27.71 -33.16
CA ALA A 115 25.68 27.81 -34.45
C ALA A 115 25.19 29.25 -34.69
N LYS A 116 24.58 29.90 -33.68
CA LYS A 116 24.15 31.30 -33.77
C LYS A 116 25.31 32.25 -34.06
N ALA A 117 26.42 32.13 -33.34
CA ALA A 117 27.60 32.96 -33.56
C ALA A 117 28.16 32.78 -34.98
N ASN A 118 28.23 31.54 -35.46
CA ASN A 118 28.77 31.22 -36.78
C ASN A 118 27.85 31.66 -37.92
N ILE A 119 26.53 31.46 -37.78
CA ILE A 119 25.53 31.80 -38.81
C ILE A 119 25.36 33.31 -38.94
N CYS A 120 25.37 34.05 -37.82
CA CYS A 120 25.18 35.50 -37.84
C CYS A 120 26.45 36.31 -38.05
N LYS A 121 27.59 35.64 -38.30
CA LYS A 121 28.84 36.31 -38.67
C LYS A 121 28.66 37.08 -39.99
N ASN A 122 29.28 38.26 -40.09
CA ASN A 122 29.25 39.13 -41.28
C ASN A 122 27.84 39.53 -41.76
N ASN A 123 26.93 39.87 -40.83
CA ASN A 123 25.59 40.41 -41.13
C ASN A 123 24.65 39.45 -41.89
N ALA A 124 24.96 38.15 -42.00
CA ALA A 124 24.11 37.17 -42.70
C ALA A 124 22.69 37.03 -42.10
N CYS A 125 22.51 37.44 -40.84
CA CYS A 125 21.22 37.50 -40.15
C CYS A 125 20.49 38.86 -40.28
N LYS A 126 20.92 39.78 -41.17
CA LYS A 126 20.29 41.11 -41.36
C LYS A 126 19.13 41.14 -42.38
N GLY A 127 18.90 40.08 -43.16
CA GLY A 127 17.79 40.01 -44.14
C GLY A 127 16.46 39.54 -43.53
N SER A 128 15.32 40.05 -44.01
CA SER A 128 13.99 39.82 -43.42
C SER A 128 13.57 38.34 -43.37
N THR A 129 13.78 37.58 -44.45
CA THR A 129 13.32 36.18 -44.53
C THR A 129 14.22 35.19 -43.76
N PRO A 130 15.56 35.18 -43.94
CA PRO A 130 16.43 34.25 -43.22
C PRO A 130 16.51 34.52 -41.72
N ALA A 131 16.49 35.80 -41.32
CA ALA A 131 16.54 36.20 -39.93
C ALA A 131 15.27 35.82 -39.15
N ASN A 132 14.09 35.92 -39.77
CA ASN A 132 12.82 35.58 -39.12
C ASN A 132 12.67 34.08 -38.87
N ALA A 133 13.03 33.25 -39.86
CA ALA A 133 13.04 31.79 -39.70
C ALA A 133 14.04 31.35 -38.62
N PHE A 134 15.25 31.92 -38.66
CA PHE A 134 16.28 31.65 -37.68
C PHE A 134 15.89 32.08 -36.27
N LYS A 135 15.42 33.32 -36.08
CA LYS A 135 14.94 33.85 -34.79
C LYS A 135 13.86 32.97 -34.19
N LYS A 136 12.81 32.61 -34.95
CA LYS A 136 11.70 31.77 -34.46
C LYS A 136 12.18 30.42 -33.94
N TYR A 137 13.12 29.78 -34.63
CA TYR A 137 13.63 28.46 -34.24
C TYR A 137 14.60 28.49 -33.08
N ILE A 138 15.48 29.49 -33.09
CA ILE A 138 16.39 29.77 -31.98
C ILE A 138 15.59 30.04 -30.71
N ILE A 139 14.50 30.82 -30.77
CA ILE A 139 13.62 31.07 -29.62
C ILE A 139 13.01 29.77 -29.08
N LYS A 140 12.51 28.88 -29.96
CA LYS A 140 11.99 27.57 -29.53
C LYS A 140 13.07 26.71 -28.89
N ALA A 141 14.27 26.65 -29.48
CA ALA A 141 15.40 25.92 -28.92
C ALA A 141 15.82 26.49 -27.55
N PHE A 142 15.86 27.82 -27.43
CA PHE A 142 16.20 28.49 -26.17
C PHE A 142 15.19 28.23 -25.07
N ARG A 143 13.88 28.22 -25.37
CA ARG A 143 12.86 27.83 -24.37
C ARG A 143 13.11 26.42 -23.83
N VAL A 144 13.43 25.46 -24.70
CA VAL A 144 13.77 24.10 -24.25
C VAL A 144 15.00 24.13 -23.32
N THR A 145 16.02 24.92 -23.65
CA THR A 145 17.22 25.05 -22.81
C THR A 145 17.02 25.85 -21.53
N GLN A 146 15.98 26.69 -21.44
CA GLN A 146 15.69 27.51 -20.25
C GLN A 146 14.80 26.79 -19.23
N TYR A 147 13.74 26.12 -19.69
CA TYR A 147 12.74 25.51 -18.79
C TYR A 147 13.11 24.09 -18.35
N LEU A 148 13.72 23.29 -19.24
CA LEU A 148 14.04 21.90 -18.96
C LEU A 148 15.11 21.68 -17.86
N PRO A 149 16.12 22.55 -17.64
CA PRO A 149 17.08 22.38 -16.55
C PRO A 149 16.43 22.47 -15.16
N GLN A 150 15.44 23.36 -14.98
CA GLN A 150 14.73 23.50 -13.70
C GLN A 150 13.91 22.26 -13.38
N ALA A 151 13.18 21.74 -14.38
CA ALA A 151 12.44 20.49 -14.23
C ALA A 151 13.38 19.30 -13.95
N ALA A 152 14.54 19.23 -14.62
CA ALA A 152 15.53 18.19 -14.38
C ALA A 152 16.15 18.27 -12.97
N GLU A 153 16.47 19.47 -12.49
CA GLU A 153 17.01 19.64 -11.14
C GLU A 153 15.97 19.30 -10.06
N GLY A 154 14.70 19.66 -10.27
CA GLY A 154 13.59 19.21 -9.41
C GLY A 154 13.49 17.69 -9.34
N LEU A 155 13.56 17.01 -10.49
CA LEU A 155 13.56 15.55 -10.58
C LEU A 155 14.82 14.91 -9.97
N LYS A 156 15.97 15.58 -9.99
CA LYS A 156 17.21 15.08 -9.39
C LYS A 156 17.17 15.10 -7.86
N LYS A 157 16.48 16.08 -7.26
CA LYS A 157 16.33 16.24 -5.81
C LYS A 157 15.28 15.30 -5.19
N LEU A 158 14.71 14.40 -5.98
CA LEU A 158 13.74 13.40 -5.53
C LEU A 158 14.40 12.31 -4.69
N THR A 159 14.70 12.61 -3.43
CA THR A 159 14.96 11.61 -2.40
C THR A 159 13.72 11.54 -1.50
N GLY A 160 12.67 10.84 -1.98
CA GLY A 160 11.55 10.42 -1.12
C GLY A 160 10.16 11.04 -1.39
N THR A 161 10.01 12.04 -2.26
CA THR A 161 8.71 12.73 -2.45
C THR A 161 8.10 12.47 -3.83
N PHE A 162 7.17 11.52 -3.93
CA PHE A 162 6.51 11.13 -5.19
C PHE A 162 5.70 12.24 -5.86
N ASN A 163 5.11 13.16 -5.08
CA ASN A 163 4.32 14.30 -5.59
C ASN A 163 5.10 15.23 -6.53
N LEU A 164 6.44 15.23 -6.45
CA LEU A 164 7.28 16.07 -7.30
C LEU A 164 7.51 15.44 -8.70
N ILE A 165 7.40 14.11 -8.87
CA ILE A 165 7.56 13.44 -10.17
C ILE A 165 6.41 13.83 -11.11
N SER A 166 5.17 13.73 -10.63
CA SER A 166 3.98 14.08 -11.41
C SER A 166 3.99 15.56 -11.85
N ASN A 167 4.44 16.45 -10.96
CA ASN A 167 4.51 17.89 -11.23
C ASN A 167 5.51 18.23 -12.36
N HIS A 168 6.57 17.45 -12.51
CA HIS A 168 7.61 17.68 -13.52
C HIS A 168 7.48 16.79 -14.77
N ALA A 169 6.65 15.74 -14.73
CA ALA A 169 6.35 14.89 -15.89
C ALA A 169 5.73 15.69 -17.05
N GLY A 170 4.87 16.68 -16.74
CA GLY A 170 4.28 17.58 -17.74
C GLY A 170 5.33 18.44 -18.48
N ALA A 171 6.39 18.87 -17.79
CA ALA A 171 7.48 19.64 -18.39
C ALA A 171 8.29 18.80 -19.38
N ALA A 172 8.59 17.54 -19.05
CA ALA A 172 9.28 16.61 -19.94
C ALA A 172 8.46 16.34 -21.22
N LYS A 173 7.14 16.10 -21.09
CA LYS A 173 6.22 15.91 -22.22
C LYS A 173 6.16 17.17 -23.11
N THR A 174 6.04 18.34 -22.52
CA THR A 174 6.03 19.64 -23.26
C THR A 174 7.34 19.87 -24.01
N ALA A 175 8.48 19.56 -23.38
CA ALA A 175 9.78 19.64 -24.04
C ALA A 175 9.88 18.67 -25.22
N ALA A 176 9.40 17.44 -25.07
CA ALA A 176 9.39 16.46 -26.17
C ALA A 176 8.53 16.93 -27.35
N THR A 177 7.35 17.49 -27.09
CA THR A 177 6.52 18.12 -28.13
C THR A 177 7.26 19.24 -28.84
N THR A 178 7.95 20.12 -28.10
CA THR A 178 8.72 21.21 -28.67
C THR A 178 9.90 20.71 -29.51
N ILE A 179 10.61 19.68 -29.05
CA ILE A 179 11.68 19.03 -29.81
C ILE A 179 11.14 18.39 -31.08
N ASN A 180 10.01 17.67 -31.01
CA ASN A 180 9.38 17.08 -32.19
C ASN A 180 8.97 18.15 -33.22
N GLN A 181 8.46 19.30 -32.77
CA GLN A 181 8.22 20.45 -33.66
C GLN A 181 9.50 21.00 -34.27
N ILE A 182 10.61 21.03 -33.53
CA ILE A 182 11.91 21.44 -34.07
C ILE A 182 12.38 20.44 -35.14
N LEU A 183 12.23 19.14 -34.89
CA LEU A 183 12.71 18.06 -35.75
C LEU A 183 11.84 17.80 -36.98
N SER A 184 10.56 18.19 -36.98
CA SER A 184 9.63 17.96 -38.09
C SER A 184 9.89 18.84 -39.31
N VAL A 185 10.70 19.90 -39.16
CA VAL A 185 10.86 20.91 -40.19
C VAL A 185 11.94 20.55 -41.20
N LYS A 186 11.57 20.58 -42.48
CA LYS A 186 12.41 20.10 -43.59
C LYS A 186 13.28 21.23 -44.14
N TRP A 187 14.26 21.70 -43.36
CA TRP A 187 15.16 22.79 -43.79
C TRP A 187 15.90 22.51 -45.09
N ALA A 188 16.28 21.25 -45.33
CA ALA A 188 16.94 20.84 -46.57
C ALA A 188 16.11 21.16 -47.83
N ARG A 189 14.77 21.22 -47.71
CA ARG A 189 13.85 21.52 -48.82
C ARG A 189 13.42 22.99 -48.87
N ASN A 190 14.00 23.85 -48.02
CA ASN A 190 13.62 25.26 -47.98
C ASN A 190 14.23 26.01 -49.18
N SER A 191 13.39 26.33 -50.17
CA SER A 191 13.79 27.02 -51.40
C SER A 191 14.29 28.44 -51.13
N GLU A 192 13.61 29.19 -50.25
CA GLU A 192 13.96 30.58 -49.92
C GLU A 192 15.37 30.71 -49.31
N LEU A 193 15.72 29.85 -48.36
CA LEU A 193 17.04 29.82 -47.77
C LEU A 193 18.10 29.27 -48.73
N SER A 194 17.71 28.62 -49.83
CA SER A 194 18.67 28.06 -50.78
C SER A 194 19.13 29.07 -51.84
N LYS A 195 18.44 30.21 -51.99
CA LYS A 195 18.69 31.22 -53.03
C LYS A 195 20.00 32.00 -52.88
N THR A 196 20.50 32.19 -51.66
CA THR A 196 21.69 33.02 -51.38
C THR A 196 22.74 32.26 -50.58
N ALA A 197 24.01 32.68 -50.69
CA ALA A 197 25.09 32.10 -49.88
C ALA A 197 24.82 32.26 -48.37
N SER A 198 24.32 33.42 -47.94
CA SER A 198 23.93 33.69 -46.55
C SER A 198 22.72 32.83 -46.12
N GLY A 199 21.72 32.67 -46.98
CA GLY A 199 20.58 31.78 -46.74
C GLY A 199 21.02 30.32 -46.54
N ARG A 200 21.94 29.82 -47.38
CA ARG A 200 22.45 28.44 -47.30
C ARG A 200 23.17 28.21 -45.97
N LYS A 201 23.98 29.16 -45.52
CA LYS A 201 24.61 29.12 -44.18
C LYS A 201 23.58 29.03 -43.05
N VAL A 202 22.50 29.81 -43.11
CA VAL A 202 21.40 29.75 -42.12
C VAL A 202 20.71 28.39 -42.15
N ARG A 203 20.39 27.88 -43.34
CA ARG A 203 19.77 26.56 -43.54
C ARG A 203 20.62 25.43 -42.95
N ASP A 204 21.89 25.39 -43.29
CA ASP A 204 22.80 24.32 -42.87
C ASP A 204 23.06 24.39 -41.36
N GLY A 205 23.10 25.60 -40.81
CA GLY A 205 23.14 25.84 -39.36
C GLY A 205 21.88 25.33 -38.63
N LEU A 206 20.69 25.57 -39.18
CA LEU A 206 19.43 25.05 -38.64
C LEU A 206 19.37 23.51 -38.70
N ILE A 207 19.89 22.90 -39.78
CA ILE A 207 20.05 21.44 -39.90
C ILE A 207 21.00 20.90 -38.82
N SER A 208 22.11 21.60 -38.55
CA SER A 208 23.06 21.23 -37.49
C SER A 208 22.41 21.28 -36.09
N ILE A 209 21.61 22.33 -35.82
CA ILE A 209 20.83 22.44 -34.59
C ILE A 209 19.85 21.26 -34.46
N GLN A 210 19.08 20.95 -35.52
CA GLN A 210 18.17 19.79 -35.51
C GLN A 210 18.90 18.48 -35.24
N ARG A 211 20.07 18.28 -35.87
CA ARG A 211 20.89 17.09 -35.64
C ARG A 211 21.33 16.98 -34.18
N SER A 212 21.69 18.10 -33.55
CA SER A 212 22.04 18.15 -32.12
C SER A 212 20.85 17.76 -31.23
N PHE A 213 19.65 18.31 -31.49
CA PHE A 213 18.44 17.90 -30.76
C PHE A 213 18.10 16.41 -30.94
N ARG A 214 18.23 15.89 -32.17
CA ARG A 214 17.95 14.48 -32.50
C ARG A 214 18.94 13.53 -31.81
N ASN A 215 20.23 13.81 -31.93
CA ASN A 215 21.27 12.88 -31.51
C ASN A 215 21.57 12.99 -30.01
N ASP A 216 21.53 14.19 -29.46
CA ASP A 216 21.97 14.42 -28.08
C ASP A 216 20.82 14.44 -27.07
N LEU A 217 19.62 14.91 -27.44
CA LEU A 217 18.55 15.20 -26.47
C LEU A 217 17.31 14.31 -26.60
N LYS A 218 16.93 13.89 -27.82
CA LYS A 218 15.70 13.09 -28.04
C LYS A 218 15.70 11.78 -27.24
N GLY A 219 16.74 10.96 -27.38
CA GLY A 219 16.85 9.68 -26.68
C GLY A 219 16.79 9.81 -25.16
N PRO A 220 17.64 10.64 -24.53
CA PRO A 220 17.61 10.89 -23.08
C PRO A 220 16.26 11.40 -22.58
N LEU A 221 15.60 12.29 -23.32
CA LEU A 221 14.29 12.82 -22.94
C LEU A 221 13.19 11.76 -23.05
N ASP A 222 13.19 10.95 -24.11
CA ASP A 222 12.25 9.84 -24.27
C ASP A 222 12.43 8.80 -23.14
N ASN A 223 13.67 8.53 -22.71
CA ASN A 223 13.95 7.67 -21.56
C ASN A 223 13.42 8.26 -20.24
N LEU A 224 13.59 9.56 -20.01
CA LEU A 224 13.05 10.25 -18.85
C LEU A 224 11.51 10.18 -18.81
N ILE A 225 10.84 10.38 -19.95
CA ILE A 225 9.38 10.28 -20.07
C ILE A 225 8.91 8.86 -19.74
N LYS A 226 9.58 7.83 -20.26
CA LYS A 226 9.27 6.42 -19.95
C LYS A 226 9.46 6.11 -18.47
N ALA A 227 10.54 6.59 -17.86
CA ALA A 227 10.80 6.39 -16.44
C ALA A 227 9.75 7.08 -15.55
N ASN A 228 9.37 8.32 -15.88
CA ASN A 228 8.29 9.03 -15.18
C ASN A 228 6.95 8.28 -15.30
N LYS A 229 6.62 7.77 -16.49
CA LYS A 229 5.41 6.97 -16.71
C LYS A 229 5.43 5.68 -15.89
N ALA A 230 6.56 4.97 -15.83
CA ALA A 230 6.69 3.76 -15.03
C ALA A 230 6.47 4.02 -13.52
N VAL A 231 6.88 5.18 -13.02
CA VAL A 231 6.56 5.59 -11.63
C VAL A 231 5.06 5.83 -11.46
N GLU A 232 4.43 6.60 -12.37
CA GLU A 232 2.98 6.84 -12.34
C GLU A 232 2.17 5.53 -12.38
N ASP A 233 2.55 4.60 -13.26
CA ASP A 233 1.89 3.29 -13.42
C ASP A 233 2.01 2.41 -12.16
N ILE A 234 3.06 2.57 -11.34
CA ILE A 234 3.20 1.90 -10.03
C ILE A 234 2.33 2.58 -8.97
N LEU A 235 2.34 3.92 -8.93
CA LEU A 235 1.57 4.69 -7.94
C LEU A 235 0.06 4.45 -8.07
N ILE A 236 -0.45 4.26 -9.29
CA ILE A 236 -1.86 3.95 -9.55
C ILE A 236 -2.28 2.59 -8.96
N GLN A 237 -1.34 1.65 -8.80
CA GLN A 237 -1.62 0.35 -8.17
C GLN A 237 -1.76 0.44 -6.65
N LEU A 238 -1.33 1.55 -6.03
CA LEU A 238 -1.45 1.76 -4.60
C LEU A 238 -2.78 2.45 -4.30
N PRO A 239 -3.70 1.80 -3.55
CA PRO A 239 -4.94 2.43 -3.11
C PRO A 239 -4.70 3.72 -2.31
N LEU A 240 -3.54 3.77 -1.65
CA LEU A 240 -3.06 4.89 -0.84
C LEU A 240 -2.87 6.20 -1.62
N GLN A 241 -2.84 6.16 -2.95
CA GLN A 241 -2.75 7.38 -3.75
C GLN A 241 -4.00 8.27 -3.59
N LYS A 242 -5.17 7.64 -3.41
CA LYS A 242 -6.47 8.34 -3.36
C LYS A 242 -7.22 8.13 -2.06
N LYS A 243 -6.88 7.08 -1.33
CA LYS A 243 -7.57 6.65 -0.13
C LYS A 243 -6.61 6.57 1.04
N ARG A 244 -7.11 6.66 2.25
CA ARG A 244 -6.37 6.39 3.47
C ARG A 244 -6.66 4.97 3.94
N LEU A 245 -5.62 4.25 4.33
CA LEU A 245 -5.79 3.00 5.07
C LEU A 245 -6.17 3.33 6.52
N GLU A 246 -7.35 2.91 6.93
CA GLU A 246 -7.75 2.87 8.33
C GLU A 246 -7.57 1.44 8.85
N PHE A 247 -7.05 1.32 10.06
CA PHE A 247 -6.77 0.06 10.71
C PHE A 247 -7.18 0.13 12.18
N SER A 248 -7.72 -0.96 12.71
CA SER A 248 -8.11 -1.10 14.11
C SER A 248 -8.05 -2.57 14.52
N SER A 249 -7.72 -2.84 15.78
CA SER A 249 -7.75 -4.18 16.36
C SER A 249 -8.69 -4.23 17.55
N GLY A 250 -9.21 -5.42 17.84
CA GLY A 250 -10.08 -5.64 18.99
C GLY A 250 -10.33 -7.11 19.24
N SER A 251 -11.32 -7.39 20.09
CA SER A 251 -11.77 -8.74 20.37
C SER A 251 -13.26 -8.77 20.63
N VAL A 252 -13.90 -9.87 20.28
CA VAL A 252 -15.29 -10.15 20.67
C VAL A 252 -15.33 -11.39 21.55
N SER A 253 -16.16 -11.37 22.59
CA SER A 253 -16.36 -12.51 23.48
C SER A 253 -17.71 -13.15 23.22
N TYR A 254 -17.78 -14.48 23.33
CA TYR A 254 -19.05 -15.20 23.27
C TYR A 254 -19.14 -16.23 24.40
N SER A 255 -20.37 -16.56 24.79
CA SER A 255 -20.62 -17.46 25.90
C SER A 255 -20.67 -18.91 25.41
N ARG A 256 -20.03 -19.82 26.16
CA ARG A 256 -20.30 -21.26 26.07
C ARG A 256 -21.09 -21.71 27.29
N TRP A 257 -22.00 -22.64 27.07
CA TRP A 257 -22.73 -23.31 28.14
C TRP A 257 -22.81 -24.79 27.85
N THR A 258 -22.89 -25.61 28.90
CA THR A 258 -23.36 -26.99 28.80
C THR A 258 -24.66 -27.13 29.59
N ASN A 259 -25.48 -28.09 29.21
CA ASN A 259 -26.60 -28.51 30.04
C ASN A 259 -26.03 -29.51 31.05
N ALA A 260 -25.91 -29.08 32.31
CA ALA A 260 -25.56 -29.99 33.38
C ALA A 260 -26.81 -30.70 33.86
N ARG A 261 -26.70 -32.02 33.99
CA ARG A 261 -27.59 -32.86 34.79
C ARG A 261 -26.70 -33.59 35.77
N MET A 262 -27.03 -33.50 37.05
CA MET A 262 -26.32 -34.25 38.08
C MET A 262 -27.32 -34.78 39.12
N PRO A 263 -27.11 -35.99 39.64
CA PRO A 263 -27.86 -36.44 40.80
C PRO A 263 -27.46 -35.60 42.02
N VAL A 264 -28.43 -35.04 42.72
CA VAL A 264 -28.24 -34.31 43.99
C VAL A 264 -29.02 -35.01 45.11
N PRO A 265 -28.53 -34.94 46.37
CA PRO A 265 -29.28 -35.46 47.50
C PRO A 265 -30.57 -34.66 47.72
N CYS A 266 -31.70 -35.34 47.79
CA CYS A 266 -32.99 -34.77 48.16
C CYS A 266 -33.58 -35.49 49.36
N LYS A 267 -34.37 -34.74 50.13
CA LYS A 267 -35.25 -35.30 51.14
C LYS A 267 -36.51 -35.86 50.49
N LYS A 268 -36.86 -37.11 50.80
CA LYS A 268 -38.19 -37.70 50.56
C LYS A 268 -38.73 -38.22 51.88
N GLU A 269 -40.01 -37.97 52.14
CA GLU A 269 -40.70 -38.56 53.29
C GLU A 269 -41.31 -39.89 52.86
N ASP A 270 -40.98 -40.94 53.61
CA ASP A 270 -41.54 -42.27 53.43
C ASP A 270 -42.34 -42.64 54.67
N THR A 271 -43.52 -43.25 54.47
CA THR A 271 -44.41 -43.64 55.57
C THR A 271 -44.59 -45.14 55.54
N LYS A 272 -44.15 -45.80 56.61
CA LYS A 272 -44.35 -47.24 56.78
C LYS A 272 -45.52 -47.48 57.72
N PHE A 273 -46.38 -48.42 57.32
CA PHE A 273 -47.48 -48.93 58.12
C PHE A 273 -47.04 -50.24 58.76
N TYR A 274 -47.22 -50.36 60.06
CA TYR A 274 -47.02 -51.63 60.76
C TYR A 274 -48.14 -51.85 61.77
N SER A 275 -48.42 -53.11 62.09
CA SER A 275 -49.39 -53.50 63.12
C SER A 275 -48.64 -54.02 64.34
N ILE A 276 -48.76 -53.33 65.48
CA ILE A 276 -48.27 -53.83 66.77
C ILE A 276 -49.51 -54.14 67.62
N GLY A 277 -49.66 -55.41 68.00
CA GLY A 277 -50.77 -55.85 68.85
C GLY A 277 -52.16 -55.69 68.21
N GLY A 278 -52.26 -55.70 66.89
CA GLY A 278 -53.55 -55.56 66.17
C GLY A 278 -54.01 -54.12 65.96
N PHE A 279 -53.29 -53.12 66.48
CA PHE A 279 -53.56 -51.70 66.24
C PHE A 279 -52.65 -51.18 65.10
N PRO A 280 -53.21 -50.50 64.08
CA PRO A 280 -52.41 -49.91 63.01
C PRO A 280 -51.65 -48.69 63.53
N ALA A 281 -50.35 -48.65 63.30
CA ALA A 281 -49.50 -47.50 63.57
C ALA A 281 -48.74 -47.07 62.31
N THR A 282 -48.57 -45.76 62.16
CA THR A 282 -47.83 -45.14 61.06
C THR A 282 -46.61 -44.42 61.60
N TYR A 283 -45.48 -44.61 60.92
CA TYR A 283 -44.27 -43.84 61.18
C TYR A 283 -43.74 -43.25 59.88
N THR A 284 -43.65 -41.92 59.86
CA THR A 284 -43.07 -41.16 58.74
C THR A 284 -41.63 -40.82 59.08
N TYR A 285 -40.71 -41.15 58.18
CA TYR A 285 -39.29 -40.88 58.34
C TYR A 285 -38.72 -40.28 57.07
N GLN A 286 -37.60 -39.58 57.22
CA GLN A 286 -36.94 -38.89 56.12
C GLN A 286 -35.87 -39.80 55.54
N GLN A 287 -35.92 -40.04 54.23
CA GLN A 287 -34.86 -40.71 53.49
C GLN A 287 -34.18 -39.72 52.55
N VAL A 288 -32.86 -39.83 52.43
CA VAL A 288 -32.09 -39.10 51.42
C VAL A 288 -31.99 -39.97 50.17
N GLN A 289 -32.49 -39.49 49.05
CA GLN A 289 -32.40 -40.15 47.74
C GLN A 289 -31.77 -39.21 46.71
N ALA A 290 -31.21 -39.78 45.65
CA ALA A 290 -30.75 -38.98 44.51
C ALA A 290 -31.95 -38.47 43.70
N CYS A 291 -32.08 -37.16 43.50
CA CYS A 291 -32.91 -36.61 42.42
C CYS A 291 -32.04 -36.06 41.31
N GLU A 292 -32.55 -36.03 40.09
CA GLU A 292 -31.92 -35.24 39.03
C GLU A 292 -32.07 -33.74 39.31
N PHE A 293 -30.94 -33.06 39.46
CA PHE A 293 -30.86 -31.62 39.29
C PHE A 293 -30.55 -31.31 37.83
N GLY A 294 -31.47 -30.59 37.16
CA GLY A 294 -31.30 -30.09 35.80
C GLY A 294 -32.42 -30.48 34.83
N PRO A 295 -32.28 -30.16 33.54
CA PRO A 295 -31.12 -29.53 32.91
C PRO A 295 -30.96 -28.05 33.28
N THR A 296 -29.80 -27.69 33.81
CA THR A 296 -29.43 -26.29 34.07
C THR A 296 -28.30 -25.87 33.14
N LYS A 297 -28.42 -24.71 32.50
CA LYS A 297 -27.35 -24.12 31.69
C LYS A 297 -26.23 -23.65 32.61
N VAL A 298 -25.09 -24.32 32.58
CA VAL A 298 -23.90 -23.92 33.32
C VAL A 298 -22.99 -23.13 32.36
N PRO A 299 -22.74 -21.83 32.62
CA PRO A 299 -21.83 -21.04 31.80
C PRO A 299 -20.38 -21.44 32.04
N PHE A 300 -19.60 -21.54 30.97
CA PHE A 300 -18.13 -21.63 31.04
C PHE A 300 -17.49 -20.25 30.93
N ILE A 301 -16.17 -20.20 31.16
CA ILE A 301 -15.34 -19.05 30.80
C ILE A 301 -15.65 -18.67 29.35
N LYS A 302 -15.86 -17.38 29.10
CA LYS A 302 -16.13 -16.88 27.75
C LYS A 302 -14.94 -17.13 26.84
N ASN A 303 -15.23 -17.61 25.64
CA ASN A 303 -14.23 -17.65 24.59
C ASN A 303 -14.10 -16.26 23.97
N VAL A 304 -12.90 -15.94 23.47
CA VAL A 304 -12.60 -14.64 22.88
C VAL A 304 -12.06 -14.86 21.47
N ILE A 305 -12.58 -14.11 20.51
CA ILE A 305 -12.10 -14.06 19.13
C ILE A 305 -11.41 -12.71 18.93
N PRO A 306 -10.07 -12.65 18.95
CA PRO A 306 -9.34 -11.46 18.58
C PRO A 306 -9.45 -11.22 17.07
N TYR A 307 -9.42 -9.96 16.66
CA TYR A 307 -9.48 -9.58 15.26
C TYR A 307 -8.70 -8.31 14.98
N MET A 308 -8.32 -8.16 13.72
CA MET A 308 -7.92 -6.90 13.11
C MET A 308 -8.93 -6.54 12.03
N LYS A 309 -9.17 -5.25 11.81
CA LYS A 309 -10.01 -4.76 10.72
C LYS A 309 -9.33 -3.62 9.99
N TYR A 310 -9.54 -3.58 8.67
CA TYR A 310 -9.00 -2.53 7.82
C TYR A 310 -10.01 -2.10 6.75
N ARG A 311 -9.88 -0.85 6.28
CA ARG A 311 -10.61 -0.33 5.11
C ARG A 311 -9.86 0.80 4.43
N PHE A 312 -10.24 1.09 3.20
CA PHE A 312 -9.74 2.22 2.43
C PHE A 312 -10.85 3.26 2.28
N VAL A 313 -10.65 4.42 2.92
CA VAL A 313 -11.57 5.58 2.88
C VAL A 313 -11.04 6.68 1.98
#